data_AF-D5EQT6-F1
#
_entry.id   AF-D5EQT6-F1
#
_cell.length_a   1.000
_cell.length_b   1.000
_cell.length_c   1.000
_cell.angle_alpha   90.00
_cell.angle_beta   90.00
_cell.angle_gamma   90.00
#
_symmetry.space_group_name_H-M   'P 1'
#
loop_
_entity.id
_entity.type
_entity.pdbx_description
1 polymer ?
#
loop_
_entity_poly.entity_id
_entity_poly.type
_entity_poly.pdbx_seq_one_letter_code
_entity_poly.pdbx_strand_id
1 'polypeptide(L)'
;MNKTLMLVICDFLLLSMLALARFDPPEETPEVALDATASSATSEEELIRLLEESLQMEQSSRTTISEDLDQTRSDLEAKARELSEREAALEATRLSLEVKSTEADELAKTKTALESEKAQLAQQAADLDAQRLELSQKFEATRTELEGVHKERVELNRTLGTLQTESSVTKERLTQTEEKLLARELALAEREAALQAAQAEANRLADEQAQLAKELEVAQTERRMLQTNLAQTEREKALLQEEKQQAYARAEALGRNVSELGQNVSALGADVSELGTGVTELTATSAEIQKEIIDSRPQTMSEIFTRFQNNRATITFNAIERNFLGVQSQKQYVTKSNLIIDSSGTHYLVTHSSDTPFGFNRSIDVLSASVSVEVGSQKLTVSQIGFLATDPRIVFIPLPKSVVTNSGMEVFELAQQPERWEEAVLIKNDESNFGRTEFRRLTSSASFLRMERPVLGQLLADFASTRGDLAFTKNARFIGVLTDNKHTVVINDVLASGVLNLGNQYQLNECKALLDRLEARVLKLPKEVQ
;
A
#
# COMPACT_ATOMS: atom_id res chain seq x y z
N MET A 1 -17.06 -86.95 -39.98
CA MET A 1 -17.54 -86.99 -41.37
C MET A 1 -17.95 -88.43 -41.67
N ASN A 2 -19.17 -88.63 -42.15
CA ASN A 2 -20.01 -89.80 -41.87
C ASN A 2 -19.63 -91.06 -42.67
N LYS A 3 -19.38 -92.20 -41.99
CA LYS A 3 -19.19 -93.55 -42.59
C LYS A 3 -20.35 -93.93 -43.53
N THR A 4 -21.54 -93.38 -43.29
CA THR A 4 -22.74 -93.62 -44.08
C THR A 4 -22.65 -93.04 -45.50
N LEU A 5 -21.96 -91.92 -45.70
CA LEU A 5 -21.82 -91.31 -47.03
C LEU A 5 -20.84 -92.12 -47.92
N MET A 6 -19.82 -92.73 -47.32
CA MET A 6 -18.83 -93.55 -48.03
C MET A 6 -19.41 -94.92 -48.46
N LEU A 7 -20.33 -95.48 -47.66
CA LEU A 7 -21.02 -96.74 -47.98
C LEU A 7 -21.97 -96.57 -49.18
N VAL A 8 -22.67 -95.42 -49.26
CA VAL A 8 -23.58 -95.11 -50.38
C VAL A 8 -22.83 -94.86 -51.69
N ILE A 9 -21.65 -94.24 -51.64
CA ILE A 9 -20.83 -93.99 -52.84
C ILE A 9 -20.18 -95.28 -53.36
N CYS A 10 -19.71 -96.18 -52.48
CA CYS A 10 -19.13 -97.46 -52.89
C CYS A 10 -20.16 -98.44 -53.48
N ASP A 11 -21.40 -98.47 -52.94
CA ASP A 11 -22.46 -99.36 -53.43
C ASP A 11 -22.95 -98.94 -54.82
N PHE A 12 -23.03 -97.62 -55.07
CA PHE A 12 -23.39 -97.06 -56.38
C PHE A 12 -22.31 -97.31 -57.45
N LEU A 13 -21.03 -97.32 -57.05
CA LEU A 13 -19.90 -97.65 -57.93
C LEU A 13 -19.86 -99.14 -58.30
N LEU A 14 -20.16 -100.05 -57.36
CA LEU A 14 -20.20 -101.49 -57.63
C LEU A 14 -21.40 -101.88 -58.52
N LEU A 15 -22.58 -101.29 -58.28
CA LEU A 15 -23.77 -101.54 -59.12
C LEU A 15 -23.60 -101.00 -60.55
N SER A 16 -22.91 -99.88 -60.71
CA SER A 16 -22.61 -99.31 -62.04
C SER A 16 -21.55 -100.11 -62.80
N MET A 17 -20.62 -100.80 -62.11
CA MET A 17 -19.59 -101.63 -62.73
C MET A 17 -20.09 -103.03 -63.13
N LEU A 18 -21.09 -103.58 -62.41
CA LEU A 18 -21.72 -104.86 -62.76
C LEU A 18 -22.68 -104.75 -63.96
N ALA A 19 -23.29 -103.59 -64.16
CA ALA A 19 -24.22 -103.35 -65.27
C ALA A 19 -23.52 -103.16 -66.63
N LEU A 20 -22.23 -102.81 -66.65
CA LEU A 20 -21.47 -102.50 -67.87
C LEU A 20 -20.66 -103.69 -68.42
N ALA A 21 -20.67 -104.84 -67.75
CA ALA A 21 -19.95 -106.05 -68.16
C ALA A 21 -20.93 -107.18 -68.52
N ARG A 22 -21.49 -107.15 -69.73
CA ARG A 22 -22.04 -108.34 -70.40
C ARG A 22 -21.12 -108.74 -71.55
N PHE A 23 -20.45 -109.87 -71.36
CA PHE A 23 -19.74 -110.63 -72.39
C PHE A 23 -20.73 -111.63 -73.00
N ASP A 24 -21.06 -111.48 -74.29
CA ASP A 24 -21.64 -112.56 -75.10
C ASP A 24 -20.94 -112.57 -76.47
N PRO A 25 -20.20 -113.63 -76.83
CA PRO A 25 -19.63 -113.84 -78.17
C PRO A 25 -20.67 -114.41 -79.16
N PRO A 26 -20.35 -114.45 -80.47
CA PRO A 26 -21.29 -114.21 -81.57
C PRO A 26 -22.10 -115.46 -81.99
N GLU A 27 -23.29 -115.21 -82.54
CA GLU A 27 -24.14 -116.20 -83.21
C GLU A 27 -23.39 -116.87 -84.37
N GLU A 28 -23.29 -118.20 -84.31
CA GLU A 28 -22.85 -119.05 -85.41
C GLU A 28 -23.96 -119.21 -86.45
N THR A 29 -23.56 -118.95 -87.69
CA THR A 29 -24.28 -119.10 -88.95
C THR A 29 -24.92 -120.49 -89.12
N PRO A 30 -26.22 -120.60 -89.47
CA PRO A 30 -26.81 -121.86 -89.88
C PRO A 30 -26.42 -122.21 -91.33
N GLU A 31 -25.83 -123.39 -91.49
CA GLU A 31 -25.55 -124.04 -92.78
C GLU A 31 -26.84 -124.43 -93.50
N VAL A 32 -26.94 -124.03 -94.77
CA VAL A 32 -28.00 -124.42 -95.71
C VAL A 32 -27.61 -125.74 -96.37
N ALA A 33 -28.40 -126.80 -96.13
CA ALA A 33 -28.39 -128.01 -96.94
C ALA A 33 -29.66 -128.03 -97.82
N LEU A 34 -29.47 -127.79 -99.12
CA LEU A 34 -30.47 -128.00 -100.17
C LEU A 34 -30.20 -129.36 -100.82
N ASP A 35 -31.14 -130.30 -100.70
CA ASP A 35 -31.34 -131.32 -101.75
C ASP A 35 -32.85 -131.61 -101.92
N ALA A 36 -33.22 -131.85 -103.17
CA ALA A 36 -34.53 -131.68 -103.75
C ALA A 36 -35.28 -133.01 -103.95
N THR A 37 -36.61 -132.98 -103.82
CA THR A 37 -37.65 -133.67 -104.64
C THR A 37 -38.99 -133.48 -103.90
N ALA A 38 -40.11 -133.01 -104.48
CA ALA A 38 -40.63 -133.26 -105.81
C ALA A 38 -41.50 -132.11 -106.37
N SER A 39 -41.37 -131.92 -107.69
CA SER A 39 -42.38 -131.41 -108.64
C SER A 39 -42.80 -129.93 -108.61
N SER A 40 -42.00 -129.13 -109.34
CA SER A 40 -42.36 -128.06 -110.28
C SER A 40 -43.54 -127.10 -110.00
N ALA A 41 -43.13 -125.84 -109.76
CA ALA A 41 -43.76 -124.56 -110.11
C ALA A 41 -44.73 -123.91 -109.09
N THR A 42 -44.17 -123.16 -108.11
CA THR A 42 -44.69 -121.86 -107.55
C THR A 42 -43.73 -121.24 -106.48
N SER A 43 -42.40 -121.31 -106.65
CA SER A 43 -41.41 -120.89 -105.63
C SER A 43 -40.98 -119.41 -105.69
N GLU A 44 -41.42 -118.67 -106.72
CA GLU A 44 -41.07 -117.25 -106.93
C GLU A 44 -41.93 -116.31 -106.08
N GLU A 45 -43.19 -116.68 -105.80
CA GLU A 45 -44.12 -115.87 -105.00
C GLU A 45 -43.73 -115.83 -103.51
N GLU A 46 -43.18 -116.91 -102.96
CA GLU A 46 -42.78 -116.98 -101.55
C GLU A 46 -41.52 -116.14 -101.24
N LEU A 47 -40.56 -116.09 -102.19
CA LEU A 47 -39.33 -115.30 -102.03
C LEU A 47 -39.59 -113.79 -102.16
N ILE A 48 -40.47 -113.39 -103.08
CA ILE A 48 -40.90 -112.01 -103.25
C ILE A 48 -41.69 -111.55 -102.01
N ARG A 49 -42.57 -112.39 -101.46
CA ARG A 49 -43.27 -112.10 -100.19
C ARG A 49 -42.34 -111.89 -99.01
N LEU A 50 -41.30 -112.73 -98.87
CA LEU A 50 -40.31 -112.59 -97.79
C LEU A 50 -39.49 -111.29 -97.93
N LEU A 51 -39.13 -110.92 -99.17
CA LEU A 51 -38.42 -109.67 -99.46
C LEU A 51 -39.29 -108.43 -99.23
N GLU A 52 -40.57 -108.50 -99.61
CA GLU A 52 -41.56 -107.46 -99.30
C GLU A 52 -41.78 -107.33 -97.79
N GLU A 53 -41.87 -108.45 -97.07
CA GLU A 53 -42.03 -108.46 -95.61
C GLU A 53 -40.78 -107.91 -94.89
N SER A 54 -39.57 -108.26 -95.36
CA SER A 54 -38.30 -107.74 -94.82
C SER A 54 -38.11 -106.25 -95.14
N LEU A 55 -38.49 -105.80 -96.34
CA LEU A 55 -38.44 -104.39 -96.72
C LEU A 55 -39.45 -103.57 -95.90
N GLN A 56 -40.64 -104.13 -95.67
CA GLN A 56 -41.66 -103.51 -94.84
C GLN A 56 -41.24 -103.48 -93.36
N MET A 57 -40.56 -104.51 -92.86
CA MET A 57 -39.92 -104.51 -91.55
C MET A 57 -38.81 -103.45 -91.44
N GLU A 58 -37.92 -103.32 -92.43
CA GLU A 58 -36.87 -102.29 -92.43
C GLU A 58 -37.44 -100.88 -92.54
N GLN A 59 -38.47 -100.68 -93.38
CA GLN A 59 -39.19 -99.41 -93.46
C GLN A 59 -39.85 -99.07 -92.11
N SER A 60 -40.48 -100.05 -91.46
CA SER A 60 -41.07 -99.86 -90.13
C SER A 60 -40.01 -99.57 -89.06
N SER A 61 -38.84 -100.23 -89.13
CA SER A 61 -37.70 -99.98 -88.25
C SER A 61 -37.11 -98.57 -88.46
N ARG A 62 -36.95 -98.12 -89.71
CA ARG A 62 -36.50 -96.76 -90.03
C ARG A 62 -37.49 -95.71 -89.56
N THR A 63 -38.80 -95.95 -89.68
CA THR A 63 -39.81 -95.02 -89.15
C THR A 63 -39.73 -94.95 -87.63
N THR A 64 -39.61 -96.08 -86.93
CA THR A 64 -39.44 -96.10 -85.47
C THR A 64 -38.16 -95.40 -85.03
N ILE A 65 -37.03 -95.64 -85.70
CA ILE A 65 -35.76 -94.97 -85.39
C ILE A 65 -35.84 -93.46 -85.66
N SER A 66 -36.51 -93.04 -86.73
CA SER A 66 -36.73 -91.61 -87.02
C SER A 66 -37.59 -90.95 -85.94
N GLU A 67 -38.66 -91.63 -85.51
CA GLU A 67 -39.54 -91.18 -84.43
C GLU A 67 -38.78 -91.09 -83.10
N ASP A 68 -37.96 -92.08 -82.76
CA ASP A 68 -37.10 -92.07 -81.56
C ASP A 68 -36.03 -90.97 -81.63
N LEU A 69 -35.46 -90.70 -82.82
CA LEU A 69 -34.47 -89.65 -83.01
C LEU A 69 -35.09 -88.25 -82.89
N ASP A 70 -36.30 -88.06 -83.43
CA ASP A 70 -37.06 -86.81 -83.28
C ASP A 70 -37.52 -86.61 -81.82
N GLN A 71 -37.94 -87.69 -81.13
CA GLN A 71 -38.29 -87.65 -79.72
C GLN A 71 -37.08 -87.31 -78.84
N THR A 72 -35.95 -87.97 -79.04
CA THR A 72 -34.71 -87.68 -78.28
C THR A 72 -34.19 -86.28 -78.55
N ARG A 73 -34.30 -85.78 -79.79
CA ARG A 73 -33.95 -84.39 -80.13
C ARG A 73 -34.87 -83.40 -79.41
N SER A 74 -36.18 -83.64 -79.43
CA SER A 74 -37.16 -82.83 -78.69
C SER A 74 -36.89 -82.83 -77.18
N ASP A 75 -36.57 -83.99 -76.59
CA ASP A 75 -36.23 -84.13 -75.18
C ASP A 75 -34.92 -83.41 -74.83
N LEU A 76 -33.93 -83.45 -75.73
CA LEU A 76 -32.66 -82.75 -75.54
C LEU A 76 -32.84 -81.24 -75.65
N GLU A 77 -33.66 -80.75 -76.59
CA GLU A 77 -34.04 -79.33 -76.68
C GLU A 77 -34.82 -78.85 -75.45
N ALA A 78 -35.73 -79.68 -74.92
CA ALA A 78 -36.46 -79.39 -73.68
C ALA A 78 -35.51 -79.32 -72.47
N LYS A 79 -34.58 -80.26 -72.33
CA LYS A 79 -33.55 -80.24 -71.27
C LYS A 79 -32.60 -79.06 -71.40
N ALA A 80 -32.22 -78.67 -72.61
CA ALA A 80 -31.38 -77.50 -72.84
C ALA A 80 -32.07 -76.21 -72.38
N ARG A 81 -33.38 -76.09 -72.60
CA ARG A 81 -34.18 -74.98 -72.06
C ARG A 81 -34.26 -75.01 -70.54
N GLU A 82 -34.53 -76.17 -69.93
CA GLU A 82 -34.58 -76.31 -68.47
C GLU A 82 -33.23 -75.98 -67.80
N LEU A 83 -32.12 -76.39 -68.41
CA LEU A 83 -30.77 -76.05 -67.94
C LEU A 83 -30.51 -74.54 -68.05
N SER A 84 -30.84 -73.92 -69.18
CA SER A 84 -30.69 -72.47 -69.35
C SER A 84 -31.53 -71.67 -68.35
N GLU A 85 -32.76 -72.10 -68.06
CA GLU A 85 -33.62 -71.48 -67.04
C GLU A 85 -33.04 -71.66 -65.63
N ARG A 86 -32.51 -72.85 -65.30
CA ARG A 86 -31.82 -73.09 -64.03
C ARG A 86 -30.57 -72.24 -63.89
N GLU A 87 -29.75 -72.12 -64.93
CA GLU A 87 -28.53 -71.30 -64.93
C GLU A 87 -28.88 -69.82 -64.73
N ALA A 88 -29.91 -69.32 -65.42
CA ALA A 88 -30.41 -67.95 -65.21
C ALA A 88 -30.93 -67.72 -63.78
N ALA A 89 -31.66 -68.69 -63.20
CA ALA A 89 -32.14 -68.62 -61.82
C ALA A 89 -30.99 -68.70 -60.78
N LEU A 90 -29.96 -69.50 -61.04
CA LEU A 90 -28.76 -69.58 -60.19
C LEU A 90 -27.97 -68.26 -60.22
N GLU A 91 -27.78 -67.65 -61.39
CA GLU A 91 -27.12 -66.35 -61.47
C GLU A 91 -27.93 -65.24 -60.80
N ALA A 92 -29.26 -65.23 -60.96
CA ALA A 92 -30.13 -64.28 -60.27
C ALA A 92 -30.05 -64.43 -58.74
N THR A 93 -30.02 -65.67 -58.23
CA THR A 93 -29.89 -65.93 -56.79
C THR A 93 -28.49 -65.60 -56.27
N ARG A 94 -27.43 -65.85 -57.04
CA ARG A 94 -26.06 -65.45 -56.71
C ARG A 94 -25.93 -63.93 -56.57
N LEU A 95 -26.44 -63.18 -57.56
CA LEU A 95 -26.47 -61.72 -57.51
C LEU A 95 -27.27 -61.20 -56.31
N SER A 96 -28.42 -61.78 -56.01
CA SER A 96 -29.21 -61.41 -54.84
C SER A 96 -28.50 -61.70 -53.51
N LEU A 97 -27.78 -62.82 -53.43
CA LEU A 97 -26.98 -63.18 -52.25
C LEU A 97 -25.81 -62.22 -52.07
N GLU A 98 -25.14 -61.82 -53.15
CA GLU A 98 -24.04 -60.86 -53.12
C GLU A 98 -24.52 -59.48 -52.64
N VAL A 99 -25.62 -58.97 -53.17
CA VAL A 99 -26.25 -57.73 -52.69
C VAL A 99 -26.60 -57.83 -51.20
N LYS A 100 -27.25 -58.91 -50.76
CA LYS A 100 -27.59 -59.11 -49.35
C LYS A 100 -26.36 -59.24 -48.44
N SER A 101 -25.27 -59.84 -48.93
CA SER A 101 -24.01 -59.90 -48.20
C SER A 101 -23.42 -58.51 -48.00
N THR A 102 -23.41 -57.68 -49.04
CA THR A 102 -22.92 -56.30 -48.94
C THR A 102 -23.79 -55.45 -48.00
N GLU A 103 -25.11 -55.61 -48.04
CA GLU A 103 -26.03 -54.94 -47.11
C GLU A 103 -25.80 -55.37 -45.66
N ALA A 104 -25.55 -56.66 -45.42
CA ALA A 104 -25.25 -57.18 -44.08
C ALA A 104 -23.92 -56.64 -43.53
N ASP A 105 -22.89 -56.52 -44.38
CA ASP A 105 -21.60 -55.95 -44.01
C ASP A 105 -21.72 -54.46 -43.66
N GLU A 106 -22.47 -53.69 -44.45
CA GLU A 106 -22.74 -52.27 -44.15
C GLU A 106 -23.57 -52.11 -42.87
N LEU A 107 -24.56 -52.98 -42.63
CA LEU A 107 -25.33 -52.97 -41.39
C LEU A 107 -24.46 -53.31 -40.17
N ALA A 108 -23.52 -54.25 -40.31
CA ALA A 108 -22.58 -54.59 -39.25
C ALA A 108 -21.63 -53.41 -38.94
N LYS A 109 -21.13 -52.70 -39.96
CA LYS A 109 -20.31 -51.50 -39.79
C LYS A 109 -21.09 -50.37 -39.12
N THR A 110 -22.33 -50.11 -39.53
CA THR A 110 -23.15 -49.06 -38.91
C THR A 110 -23.52 -49.40 -37.47
N LYS A 111 -23.84 -50.66 -37.16
CA LYS A 111 -24.10 -51.11 -35.78
C LYS A 111 -22.90 -50.91 -34.87
N THR A 112 -21.71 -51.30 -35.32
CA THR A 112 -20.47 -51.12 -34.53
C THR A 112 -20.11 -49.64 -34.32
N ALA A 113 -20.31 -48.80 -35.34
CA ALA A 113 -20.15 -47.35 -35.21
C ALA A 113 -21.13 -46.76 -34.16
N LEU A 114 -22.40 -47.17 -34.21
CA LEU A 114 -23.45 -46.67 -33.31
C LEU A 114 -23.25 -47.17 -31.87
N GLU A 115 -22.77 -48.39 -31.67
CA GLU A 115 -22.36 -48.90 -30.34
C GLU A 115 -21.17 -48.11 -29.78
N SER A 116 -20.18 -47.76 -30.60
CA SER A 116 -19.07 -46.90 -30.20
C SER A 116 -19.53 -45.49 -29.83
N GLU A 117 -20.41 -44.88 -30.62
CA GLU A 117 -20.96 -43.55 -30.34
C GLU A 117 -21.77 -43.55 -29.03
N LYS A 118 -22.61 -44.58 -28.81
CA LYS A 118 -23.37 -44.74 -27.57
C LYS A 118 -22.46 -44.87 -26.35
N ALA A 119 -21.34 -45.60 -26.47
CA ALA A 119 -20.36 -45.72 -25.39
C ALA A 119 -19.68 -44.37 -25.09
N GLN A 120 -19.33 -43.59 -26.13
CA GLN A 120 -18.78 -42.25 -25.95
C GLN A 120 -19.76 -41.29 -25.28
N LEU A 121 -21.04 -41.30 -25.69
CA LEU A 121 -22.07 -40.47 -25.07
C LEU A 121 -22.32 -40.86 -23.61
N ALA A 122 -22.31 -42.16 -23.29
CA ALA A 122 -22.45 -42.61 -21.91
C ALA A 122 -21.28 -42.15 -21.03
N GLN A 123 -20.04 -42.16 -21.57
CA GLN A 123 -18.88 -41.63 -20.87
C GLN A 123 -18.99 -40.12 -20.66
N GLN A 124 -19.36 -39.36 -21.69
CA GLN A 124 -19.57 -37.91 -21.58
C GLN A 124 -20.65 -37.55 -20.55
N ALA A 125 -21.74 -38.31 -20.49
CA ALA A 125 -22.79 -38.11 -19.50
C ALA A 125 -22.26 -38.36 -18.08
N ALA A 126 -21.48 -39.43 -17.87
CA ALA A 126 -20.87 -39.73 -16.58
C ALA A 126 -19.88 -38.64 -16.15
N ASP A 127 -19.06 -38.13 -17.08
CA ASP A 127 -18.11 -37.05 -16.81
C ASP A 127 -18.83 -35.74 -16.47
N LEU A 128 -19.94 -35.43 -17.15
CA LEU A 128 -20.78 -34.26 -16.86
C LEU A 128 -21.45 -34.37 -15.49
N ASP A 129 -21.95 -35.54 -15.11
CA ASP A 129 -22.54 -35.77 -13.79
C ASP A 129 -21.50 -35.65 -12.68
N ALA A 130 -20.27 -36.15 -12.91
CA ALA A 130 -19.15 -35.96 -11.98
C ALA A 130 -18.79 -34.47 -11.80
N GLN A 131 -18.71 -33.71 -12.90
CA GLN A 131 -18.46 -32.27 -12.86
C GLN A 131 -19.57 -31.50 -12.13
N ARG A 132 -20.84 -31.87 -12.35
CA ARG A 132 -21.98 -31.27 -11.64
C ARG A 132 -21.92 -31.52 -10.13
N LEU A 133 -21.53 -32.73 -9.71
CA LEU A 133 -21.38 -33.06 -8.30
C LEU A 133 -20.23 -32.27 -7.66
N GLU A 134 -19.08 -32.20 -8.33
CA GLU A 134 -17.92 -31.43 -7.86
C GLU A 134 -18.26 -29.94 -7.74
N LEU A 135 -18.96 -29.38 -8.72
CA LEU A 135 -19.38 -27.98 -8.71
C LEU A 135 -20.36 -27.71 -7.55
N SER A 136 -21.31 -28.61 -7.30
CA SER A 136 -22.24 -28.52 -6.16
C SER A 136 -21.50 -28.52 -4.82
N GLN A 137 -20.52 -29.42 -4.65
CA GLN A 137 -19.68 -29.47 -3.45
C GLN A 137 -18.86 -28.19 -3.25
N LYS A 138 -18.31 -27.62 -4.33
CA LYS A 138 -17.59 -26.34 -4.28
C LYS A 138 -18.52 -25.19 -3.87
N PHE A 139 -19.75 -25.15 -4.36
CA PHE A 139 -20.72 -24.14 -3.95
C PHE A 139 -21.09 -24.23 -2.47
N GLU A 140 -21.34 -25.44 -1.95
CA GLU A 140 -21.65 -25.63 -0.52
C GLU A 140 -20.45 -25.31 0.39
N ALA A 141 -19.24 -25.68 -0.01
CA ALA A 141 -18.02 -25.30 0.70
C ALA A 141 -17.84 -23.78 0.74
N THR A 142 -17.98 -23.11 -0.40
CA THR A 142 -17.86 -21.66 -0.52
C THR A 142 -18.93 -20.94 0.30
N ARG A 143 -20.17 -21.46 0.29
CA ARG A 143 -21.27 -20.92 1.10
C ARG A 143 -20.96 -21.00 2.59
N THR A 144 -20.45 -22.15 3.05
CA THR A 144 -20.08 -22.37 4.44
C THR A 144 -18.95 -21.44 4.87
N GLU A 145 -17.95 -21.24 4.02
CA GLU A 145 -16.87 -20.28 4.26
C GLU A 145 -17.39 -18.85 4.35
N LEU A 146 -18.30 -18.44 3.44
CA LEU A 146 -18.91 -17.11 3.45
C LEU A 146 -19.74 -16.86 4.72
N GLU A 147 -20.47 -17.87 5.21
CA GLU A 147 -21.20 -17.81 6.48
C GLU A 147 -20.23 -17.68 7.67
N GLY A 148 -19.07 -18.35 7.63
CA GLY A 148 -18.00 -18.20 8.61
C GLY A 148 -17.43 -16.77 8.65
N VAL A 149 -17.02 -16.26 7.49
CA VAL A 149 -16.52 -14.88 7.34
C VAL A 149 -17.56 -13.85 7.79
N HIS A 150 -18.85 -14.08 7.51
CA HIS A 150 -19.91 -13.20 7.97
C HIS A 150 -20.02 -13.16 9.50
N LYS A 151 -19.91 -14.31 10.18
CA LYS A 151 -19.90 -14.38 11.65
C LYS A 151 -18.71 -13.63 12.24
N GLU A 152 -17.50 -13.84 11.70
CA GLU A 152 -16.30 -13.11 12.13
C GLU A 152 -16.46 -11.59 11.95
N ARG A 153 -17.04 -11.14 10.84
CA ARG A 153 -17.31 -9.72 10.61
C ARG A 153 -18.29 -9.13 11.64
N VAL A 154 -19.31 -9.89 12.04
CA VAL A 154 -20.26 -9.46 13.07
C VAL A 154 -19.57 -9.36 14.44
N GLU A 155 -18.73 -10.33 14.79
CA GLU A 155 -17.95 -10.28 16.04
C GLU A 155 -16.96 -9.12 16.05
N LEU A 156 -16.24 -8.88 14.95
CA LEU A 156 -15.33 -7.74 14.83
C LEU A 156 -16.06 -6.41 14.99
N ASN A 157 -17.23 -6.23 14.36
CA ASN A 157 -18.03 -5.02 14.54
C ASN A 157 -18.51 -4.84 15.98
N ARG A 158 -18.86 -5.94 16.67
CA ARG A 158 -19.23 -5.88 18.08
C ARG A 158 -18.06 -5.44 18.95
N THR A 159 -16.87 -6.02 18.74
CA THR A 159 -15.64 -5.65 19.47
C THR A 159 -15.21 -4.21 19.19
N LEU A 160 -15.34 -3.75 17.94
CA LEU A 160 -15.09 -2.35 17.59
C LEU A 160 -16.07 -1.42 18.31
N GLY A 161 -17.35 -1.79 18.39
CA GLY A 161 -18.35 -1.05 19.14
C GLY A 161 -18.01 -0.94 20.62
N THR A 162 -17.60 -2.04 21.26
CA THR A 162 -17.19 -2.02 22.67
C THR A 162 -15.94 -1.16 22.89
N LEU A 163 -14.92 -1.31 22.05
CA LEU A 163 -13.69 -0.51 22.13
C LEU A 163 -13.97 0.99 21.94
N GLN A 164 -14.87 1.35 21.03
CA GLN A 164 -15.26 2.75 20.81
C GLN A 164 -15.98 3.33 22.05
N THR A 165 -16.83 2.54 22.70
CA THR A 165 -17.47 2.97 23.96
C THR A 165 -16.45 3.11 25.09
N GLU A 166 -15.52 2.17 25.24
CA GLU A 166 -14.45 2.23 26.25
C GLU A 166 -13.51 3.41 26.01
N SER A 167 -13.15 3.70 24.76
CA SER A 167 -12.36 4.86 24.39
C SER A 167 -13.08 6.17 24.71
N SER A 168 -14.39 6.24 24.50
CA SER A 168 -15.19 7.43 24.81
C SER A 168 -15.25 7.68 26.31
N VAL A 169 -15.50 6.64 27.10
CA VAL A 169 -15.48 6.70 28.57
C VAL A 169 -14.09 7.08 29.09
N THR A 170 -13.03 6.53 28.50
CA THR A 170 -11.65 6.84 28.90
C THR A 170 -11.30 8.30 28.60
N LYS A 171 -11.73 8.82 27.45
CA LYS A 171 -11.53 10.23 27.08
C LYS A 171 -12.28 11.17 28.03
N GLU A 172 -13.52 10.85 28.38
CA GLU A 172 -14.28 11.64 29.36
C GLU A 172 -13.61 11.64 30.75
N ARG A 173 -13.14 10.46 31.21
CA ARG A 173 -12.39 10.36 32.47
C ARG A 173 -11.10 11.16 32.44
N LEU A 174 -10.39 11.18 31.30
CA LEU A 174 -9.18 11.97 31.14
C LEU A 174 -9.47 13.47 31.26
N THR A 175 -10.47 13.98 30.54
CA THR A 175 -10.88 15.39 30.63
C THR A 175 -11.25 15.76 32.07
N GLN A 176 -12.02 14.91 32.77
CA GLN A 176 -12.34 15.13 34.19
C GLN A 176 -11.09 15.14 35.09
N THR A 177 -10.08 14.34 34.79
CA THR A 177 -8.82 14.35 35.56
C THR A 177 -7.96 15.58 35.25
N GLU A 178 -7.93 16.05 34.01
CA GLU A 178 -7.23 17.28 33.60
C GLU A 178 -7.85 18.51 34.27
N GLU A 179 -9.18 18.62 34.28
CA GLU A 179 -9.90 19.69 35.00
C GLU A 179 -9.58 19.69 36.50
N LYS A 180 -9.55 18.51 37.13
CA LYS A 180 -9.19 18.38 38.55
C LYS A 180 -7.74 18.76 38.82
N LEU A 181 -6.83 18.44 37.90
CA LEU A 181 -5.41 18.80 38.04
C LEU A 181 -5.23 20.31 37.94
N LEU A 182 -5.86 20.95 36.96
CA LEU A 182 -5.81 22.40 36.77
C LEU A 182 -6.40 23.15 37.98
N ALA A 183 -7.54 22.67 38.51
CA ALA A 183 -8.12 23.23 39.73
C ALA A 183 -7.17 23.10 40.94
N ARG A 184 -6.43 21.99 41.03
CA ARG A 184 -5.45 21.77 42.11
C ARG A 184 -4.21 22.65 41.96
N GLU A 185 -3.73 22.87 40.74
CA GLU A 185 -2.61 23.78 40.46
C GLU A 185 -2.97 25.23 40.80
N LEU A 186 -4.17 25.68 40.44
CA LEU A 186 -4.67 27.01 40.83
C LEU A 186 -4.75 27.17 42.36
N ALA A 187 -5.30 26.18 43.06
CA ALA A 187 -5.38 26.21 44.52
C ALA A 187 -3.99 26.20 45.20
N LEU A 188 -3.01 25.52 44.60
CA LEU A 188 -1.62 25.54 45.09
C LEU A 188 -0.98 26.92 44.87
N ALA A 189 -1.17 27.52 43.69
CA ALA A 189 -0.67 28.85 43.39
C ALA A 189 -1.27 29.93 44.33
N GLU A 190 -2.57 29.86 44.60
CA GLU A 190 -3.24 30.74 45.57
C GLU A 190 -2.66 30.58 46.98
N ARG A 191 -2.41 29.32 47.40
CA ARG A 191 -1.83 29.04 48.71
C ARG A 191 -0.38 29.52 48.83
N GLU A 192 0.42 29.39 47.78
CA GLU A 192 1.79 29.90 47.73
C GLU A 192 1.82 31.43 47.79
N ALA A 193 0.92 32.10 47.05
CA ALA A 193 0.78 33.56 47.12
C ALA A 193 0.37 34.02 48.54
N ALA A 194 -0.58 33.32 49.17
CA ALA A 194 -1.00 33.62 50.55
C ALA A 194 0.15 33.43 51.55
N LEU A 195 0.97 32.38 51.40
CA LEU A 195 2.14 32.15 52.24
C LEU A 195 3.20 33.24 52.06
N GLN A 196 3.46 33.68 50.83
CA GLN A 196 4.40 34.79 50.58
C GLN A 196 3.89 36.10 51.19
N ALA A 197 2.60 36.41 51.06
CA ALA A 197 1.99 37.58 51.67
C ALA A 197 2.10 37.54 53.21
N ALA A 198 1.79 36.40 53.82
CA ALA A 198 1.91 36.21 55.27
C ALA A 198 3.37 36.34 55.75
N GLN A 199 4.33 35.82 54.99
CA GLN A 199 5.75 35.96 55.32
C GLN A 199 6.23 37.41 55.21
N ALA A 200 5.79 38.14 54.18
CA ALA A 200 6.11 39.56 54.02
C ALA A 200 5.53 40.40 55.16
N GLU A 201 4.29 40.12 55.58
CA GLU A 201 3.67 40.79 56.72
C GLU A 201 4.39 40.46 58.04
N ALA A 202 4.77 39.20 58.26
CA ALA A 202 5.55 38.80 59.43
C ALA A 202 6.91 39.53 59.50
N ASN A 203 7.61 39.66 58.36
CA ASN A 203 8.86 40.40 58.28
C ASN A 203 8.66 41.89 58.60
N ARG A 204 7.60 42.51 58.05
CA ARG A 204 7.27 43.91 58.32
C ARG A 204 6.98 44.15 59.80
N LEU A 205 6.22 43.26 60.43
CA LEU A 205 5.92 43.33 61.87
C LEU A 205 7.19 43.14 62.71
N ALA A 206 8.11 42.27 62.29
CA ALA A 206 9.41 42.10 62.96
C ALA A 206 10.26 43.37 62.88
N ASP A 207 10.31 44.02 61.72
CA ASP A 207 11.02 45.30 61.54
C ASP A 207 10.40 46.42 62.39
N GLU A 208 9.06 46.50 62.46
CA GLU A 208 8.35 47.46 63.31
C GLU A 208 8.63 47.23 64.80
N GLN A 209 8.64 45.97 65.25
CA GLN A 209 9.03 45.63 66.63
C GLN A 209 10.49 46.02 66.93
N ALA A 210 11.41 45.83 65.98
CA ALA A 210 12.80 46.21 66.14
C ALA A 210 12.98 47.74 66.23
N GLN A 211 12.24 48.51 65.43
CA GLN A 211 12.24 49.97 65.50
C GLN A 211 11.68 50.46 66.85
N LEU A 212 10.52 49.96 67.27
CA LEU A 212 9.92 50.30 68.55
C LEU A 212 10.83 49.96 69.74
N ALA A 213 11.53 48.81 69.69
CA ALA A 213 12.51 48.44 70.71
C ALA A 213 13.67 49.44 70.79
N LYS A 214 14.17 49.90 69.64
CA LYS A 214 15.22 50.92 69.58
C LYS A 214 14.75 52.28 70.09
N GLU A 215 13.54 52.71 69.73
CA GLU A 215 12.95 53.95 70.26
C GLU A 215 12.78 53.89 71.78
N LEU A 216 12.34 52.75 72.31
CA LEU A 216 12.22 52.53 73.75
C LEU A 216 13.59 52.62 74.45
N GLU A 217 14.64 52.06 73.85
CA GLU A 217 16.01 52.16 74.38
C GLU A 217 16.53 53.60 74.40
N VAL A 218 16.30 54.36 73.32
CA VAL A 218 16.65 55.79 73.24
C VAL A 218 15.90 56.57 74.32
N ALA A 219 14.58 56.40 74.43
CA ALA A 219 13.76 57.08 75.44
C ALA A 219 14.19 56.74 76.87
N GLN A 220 14.55 55.48 77.14
CA GLN A 220 15.09 55.07 78.45
C GLN A 220 16.44 55.73 78.75
N THR A 221 17.31 55.84 77.74
CA THR A 221 18.62 56.49 77.84
C THR A 221 18.48 57.99 78.07
N GLU A 222 17.62 58.66 77.31
CA GLU A 222 17.28 60.07 77.50
C GLU A 222 16.75 60.32 78.90
N ARG A 223 15.83 59.48 79.39
CA ARG A 223 15.31 59.58 80.76
C ARG A 223 16.42 59.46 81.80
N ARG A 224 17.38 58.55 81.62
CA ARG A 224 18.53 58.39 82.53
C ARG A 224 19.46 59.59 82.50
N MET A 225 19.70 60.17 81.32
CA MET A 225 20.49 61.39 81.15
C MET A 225 19.81 62.59 81.80
N LEU A 226 18.49 62.76 81.60
CA LEU A 226 17.71 63.82 82.24
C LEU A 226 17.72 63.70 83.76
N GLN A 227 17.58 62.49 84.31
CA GLN A 227 17.71 62.25 85.77
C GLN A 227 19.10 62.63 86.28
N THR A 228 20.15 62.30 85.54
CA THR A 228 21.54 62.65 85.90
C THR A 228 21.76 64.16 85.84
N ASN A 229 21.29 64.82 84.78
CA ASN A 229 21.35 66.26 84.61
C ASN A 229 20.56 67.00 85.68
N LEU A 230 19.37 66.50 86.05
CA LEU A 230 18.57 67.06 87.14
C LEU A 230 19.32 66.98 88.46
N ALA A 231 19.91 65.81 88.78
CA ALA A 231 20.72 65.65 89.98
C ALA A 231 21.98 66.54 89.97
N GLN A 232 22.62 66.73 88.81
CA GLN A 232 23.74 67.67 88.66
C GLN A 232 23.27 69.11 88.85
N THR A 233 22.15 69.51 88.25
CA THR A 233 21.57 70.85 88.39
C THR A 233 21.17 71.14 89.84
N GLU A 234 20.62 70.14 90.56
CA GLU A 234 20.31 70.27 91.98
C GLU A 234 21.58 70.47 92.83
N ARG A 235 22.66 69.73 92.52
CA ARG A 235 23.98 69.95 93.15
C ARG A 235 24.55 71.32 92.83
N GLU A 236 24.54 71.74 91.57
CA GLU A 236 25.00 73.07 91.15
C GLU A 236 24.17 74.18 91.81
N LYS A 237 22.86 74.02 91.92
CA LYS A 237 21.99 74.96 92.64
C LYS A 237 22.29 75.02 94.13
N ALA A 238 22.59 73.89 94.77
CA ALA A 238 23.00 73.85 96.17
C ALA A 238 24.34 74.59 96.36
N LEU A 239 25.33 74.33 95.48
CA LEU A 239 26.60 75.05 95.46
C LEU A 239 26.41 76.55 95.21
N LEU A 240 25.56 76.94 94.27
CA LEU A 240 25.23 78.36 94.01
C LEU A 240 24.49 79.01 95.19
N GLN A 241 23.66 78.28 95.93
CA GLN A 241 23.05 78.80 97.17
C GLN A 241 24.10 79.01 98.26
N GLU A 242 25.05 78.10 98.39
CA GLU A 242 26.20 78.22 99.29
C GLU A 242 27.10 79.40 98.87
N GLU A 243 27.47 79.49 97.59
CA GLU A 243 28.18 80.64 97.02
C GLU A 243 27.40 81.93 97.18
N LYS A 244 26.07 81.94 97.03
CA LYS A 244 25.24 83.12 97.26
C LYS A 244 25.24 83.53 98.72
N GLN A 245 25.25 82.59 99.68
CA GLN A 245 25.43 82.91 101.10
C GLN A 245 26.83 83.50 101.36
N GLN A 246 27.86 82.92 100.76
CA GLN A 246 29.23 83.47 100.82
C GLN A 246 29.35 84.82 100.09
N ALA A 247 28.59 85.05 99.02
CA ALA A 247 28.54 86.29 98.26
C ALA A 247 27.75 87.37 99.01
N TYR A 248 26.70 87.04 99.76
CA TYR A 248 26.08 87.97 100.71
C TYR A 248 27.05 88.34 101.84
N ALA A 249 27.80 87.37 102.38
CA ALA A 249 28.87 87.64 103.35
C ALA A 249 30.01 88.50 102.74
N ARG A 250 30.35 88.28 101.46
CA ARG A 250 31.29 89.13 100.71
C ARG A 250 30.69 90.48 100.31
N ALA A 251 29.39 90.60 100.06
CA ALA A 251 28.72 91.86 99.72
C ALA A 251 28.62 92.78 100.95
N GLU A 252 28.44 92.22 102.15
CA GLU A 252 28.62 92.98 103.41
C GLU A 252 30.08 93.43 103.61
N ALA A 253 31.07 92.67 103.10
CA ALA A 253 32.49 93.03 103.17
C ALA A 253 32.96 93.97 102.03
N LEU A 254 32.35 93.92 100.83
CA LEU A 254 32.69 94.72 99.64
C LEU A 254 31.84 95.99 99.47
N GLY A 255 30.77 96.18 100.24
CA GLY A 255 30.04 97.47 100.31
C GLY A 255 30.88 98.65 100.81
N ARG A 256 32.14 98.42 101.22
CA ARG A 256 33.12 99.47 101.57
C ARG A 256 34.15 99.79 100.50
N ASN A 257 34.24 99.03 99.41
CA ASN A 257 35.24 99.28 98.38
C ASN A 257 34.61 99.32 96.99
N VAL A 258 34.48 100.55 96.48
CA VAL A 258 34.85 100.91 95.10
C VAL A 258 33.91 100.34 94.02
N SER A 259 33.04 101.10 93.34
CA SER A 259 33.21 102.45 92.78
C SER A 259 34.53 102.65 92.01
N GLU A 260 34.85 101.73 91.12
CA GLU A 260 35.66 101.90 89.90
C GLU A 260 35.35 100.65 89.03
N LEU A 261 34.63 100.82 87.92
CA LEU A 261 35.23 100.89 86.58
C LEU A 261 36.12 99.67 86.30
N GLY A 262 35.85 98.80 85.34
CA GLY A 262 35.04 98.93 84.14
C GLY A 262 35.73 98.15 83.01
N GLN A 263 34.90 97.60 82.12
CA GLN A 263 35.20 97.23 80.73
C GLN A 263 35.94 95.91 80.41
N ASN A 264 35.21 95.04 79.70
CA ASN A 264 35.55 94.28 78.48
C ASN A 264 34.80 92.93 78.52
N VAL A 265 33.57 92.75 78.02
CA VAL A 265 33.05 92.87 76.65
C VAL A 265 33.77 92.01 75.60
N SER A 266 32.96 91.10 75.04
CA SER A 266 33.03 90.44 73.72
C SER A 266 34.06 89.34 73.50
N ALA A 267 33.85 88.32 72.67
CA ALA A 267 32.73 87.67 71.96
C ALA A 267 33.40 86.63 71.02
N LEU A 268 32.60 85.90 70.21
CA LEU A 268 32.97 85.19 68.96
C LEU A 268 33.47 83.74 69.15
N GLY A 269 33.12 82.75 68.31
CA GLY A 269 32.40 82.72 67.04
C GLY A 269 32.21 81.27 66.55
N ALA A 270 31.36 81.08 65.55
CA ALA A 270 31.06 79.81 64.89
C ALA A 270 31.44 79.85 63.40
N ASP A 271 31.67 78.68 62.79
CA ASP A 271 31.47 78.30 61.36
C ASP A 271 32.12 76.92 61.10
N VAL A 272 31.92 76.12 60.03
CA VAL A 272 30.85 75.75 59.08
C VAL A 272 31.46 74.59 58.21
N SER A 273 30.64 73.58 57.89
CA SER A 273 30.59 72.62 56.74
C SER A 273 31.73 72.53 55.68
N GLU A 274 32.01 71.34 55.12
CA GLU A 274 31.44 70.82 53.84
C GLU A 274 32.28 69.72 53.08
N LEU A 275 31.55 68.82 52.38
CA LEU A 275 31.74 68.24 51.02
C LEU A 275 32.70 67.08 50.66
N GLY A 276 32.22 66.19 49.76
CA GLY A 276 33.03 65.63 48.65
C GLY A 276 32.72 64.18 48.17
N THR A 277 32.11 64.03 46.99
CA THR A 277 31.77 62.76 46.29
C THR A 277 32.79 62.37 45.18
N GLY A 278 32.78 61.11 44.70
CA GLY A 278 33.39 60.68 43.43
C GLY A 278 32.99 59.25 43.00
N VAL A 279 32.27 59.06 41.88
CA VAL A 279 32.66 58.73 40.47
C VAL A 279 32.65 57.21 40.14
N THR A 280 32.00 56.92 38.99
CA THR A 280 31.68 55.66 38.28
C THR A 280 32.77 55.17 37.32
N GLU A 281 32.79 53.87 36.98
CA GLU A 281 33.03 53.40 35.59
C GLU A 281 32.71 51.89 35.33
N LEU A 282 32.51 51.58 34.04
CA LEU A 282 32.57 50.28 33.32
C LEU A 282 31.28 49.46 33.05
N THR A 283 30.79 49.46 31.80
CA THR A 283 30.13 48.28 31.17
C THR A 283 30.15 48.36 29.64
N ALA A 284 30.95 47.49 28.99
CA ALA A 284 30.91 47.25 27.55
C ALA A 284 31.18 45.77 27.23
N THR A 285 30.23 44.90 27.60
CA THR A 285 30.12 43.48 27.19
C THR A 285 28.68 42.99 27.43
N SER A 286 27.69 43.58 26.73
CA SER A 286 26.28 43.23 26.97
C SER A 286 25.39 43.12 25.72
N ALA A 287 25.91 43.38 24.51
CA ALA A 287 25.10 43.38 23.29
C ALA A 287 25.05 42.02 22.56
N GLU A 288 26.14 41.24 22.53
CA GLU A 288 26.16 39.92 21.88
C GLU A 288 25.36 38.86 22.67
N ILE A 289 25.38 38.96 24.01
CA ILE A 289 24.70 38.02 24.92
C ILE A 289 23.18 38.24 24.95
N GLN A 290 22.71 39.48 24.78
CA GLN A 290 21.26 39.77 24.76
C GLN A 290 20.57 39.26 23.49
N LYS A 291 21.29 39.15 22.36
CA LYS A 291 20.73 38.63 21.11
C LYS A 291 20.60 37.11 21.13
N GLU A 292 21.57 36.40 21.71
CA GLU A 292 21.51 34.93 21.87
C GLU A 292 20.44 34.49 22.89
N ILE A 293 20.14 35.31 23.90
CA ILE A 293 19.11 35.06 24.93
C ILE A 293 17.67 35.24 24.37
N ILE A 294 17.48 36.09 23.35
CA ILE A 294 16.15 36.32 22.73
C ILE A 294 15.86 35.24 21.67
N ASP A 295 16.84 34.88 20.83
CA ASP A 295 16.70 33.82 19.82
C ASP A 295 16.56 32.40 20.40
N SER A 296 16.87 32.23 21.70
CA SER A 296 16.78 30.96 22.41
C SER A 296 15.47 30.77 23.20
N ARG A 297 14.54 31.73 23.15
CA ARG A 297 13.26 31.58 23.85
C ARG A 297 12.39 30.52 23.16
N PRO A 298 12.00 29.43 23.85
CA PRO A 298 11.09 28.46 23.28
C PRO A 298 9.71 29.09 23.07
N GLN A 299 9.14 28.88 21.89
CA GLN A 299 7.75 29.19 21.57
C GLN A 299 6.85 28.01 21.90
N THR A 300 5.56 28.27 22.13
CA THR A 300 4.60 27.19 22.34
C THR A 300 4.34 26.44 21.03
N MET A 301 3.95 25.15 21.11
CA MET A 301 3.65 24.37 19.89
C MET A 301 2.53 25.02 19.06
N SER A 302 1.51 25.53 19.76
CA SER A 302 0.36 26.19 19.14
C SER A 302 0.79 27.47 18.41
N GLU A 303 1.71 28.26 18.96
CA GLU A 303 2.28 29.42 18.26
C GLU A 303 2.99 29.03 16.97
N ILE A 304 3.86 28.00 17.03
CA ILE A 304 4.60 27.51 15.85
C ILE A 304 3.62 26.99 14.80
N PHE A 305 2.59 26.25 15.23
CA PHE A 305 1.56 25.71 14.34
C PHE A 305 0.69 26.80 13.71
N THR A 306 0.22 27.78 14.47
CA THR A 306 -0.52 28.93 13.94
C THR A 306 0.32 29.73 12.95
N ARG A 307 1.60 29.97 13.28
CA ARG A 307 2.55 30.61 12.36
C ARG A 307 2.74 29.78 11.08
N PHE A 308 2.86 28.47 11.21
CA PHE A 308 2.97 27.54 10.08
C PHE A 308 1.75 27.63 9.16
N GLN A 309 0.53 27.61 9.72
CA GLN A 309 -0.73 27.67 8.96
C GLN A 309 -0.90 29.02 8.23
N ASN A 310 -0.58 30.12 8.90
CA ASN A 310 -0.72 31.46 8.34
C ASN A 310 0.30 31.76 7.23
N ASN A 311 1.42 31.03 7.18
CA ASN A 311 2.53 31.27 6.28
C ASN A 311 2.75 30.12 5.28
N ARG A 312 1.66 29.64 4.66
CA ARG A 312 1.69 28.63 3.58
C ARG A 312 1.59 29.26 2.20
N ALA A 313 2.53 28.90 1.34
CA ALA A 313 2.45 29.11 -0.10
C ALA A 313 1.88 27.87 -0.77
N THR A 314 1.06 28.07 -1.81
CA THR A 314 0.51 26.97 -2.61
C THR A 314 1.38 26.76 -3.85
N ILE A 315 1.81 25.53 -4.08
CA ILE A 315 2.59 25.11 -5.25
C ILE A 315 1.69 24.20 -6.08
N THR A 316 1.48 24.59 -7.34
CA THR A 316 0.67 23.83 -8.29
C THR A 316 1.53 23.39 -9.45
N PHE A 317 1.68 22.08 -9.62
CA PHE A 317 2.31 21.44 -10.77
C PHE A 317 1.23 21.01 -11.74
N ASN A 318 1.35 21.41 -13.01
CA ASN A 318 0.55 20.87 -14.10
C ASN A 318 1.48 20.04 -14.99
N ALA A 319 1.16 18.76 -15.17
CA ALA A 319 1.96 17.84 -15.96
C ALA A 319 1.11 17.11 -16.99
N ILE A 320 1.71 16.85 -18.15
CA ILE A 320 1.18 15.87 -19.11
C ILE A 320 2.01 14.62 -18.94
N GLU A 321 1.36 13.54 -18.54
CA GLU A 321 1.97 12.25 -18.20
C GLU A 321 1.62 11.20 -19.24
N ARG A 322 2.56 10.31 -19.56
CA ARG A 322 2.36 9.13 -20.40
C ARG A 322 2.69 7.86 -19.62
N ASN A 323 1.71 6.97 -19.50
CA ASN A 323 1.91 5.69 -18.83
C ASN A 323 2.58 4.65 -19.76
N PHE A 324 2.88 3.47 -19.23
CA PHE A 324 3.51 2.37 -19.97
C PHE A 324 2.70 1.86 -21.18
N LEU A 325 1.38 2.09 -21.20
CA LEU A 325 0.49 1.78 -22.33
C LEU A 325 0.49 2.88 -23.41
N GLY A 326 1.26 3.95 -23.22
CA GLY A 326 1.33 5.09 -24.13
C GLY A 326 0.17 6.09 -24.00
N VAL A 327 -0.74 5.88 -23.05
CA VAL A 327 -1.89 6.77 -22.82
C VAL A 327 -1.42 8.05 -22.14
N GLN A 328 -1.79 9.19 -22.73
CA GLN A 328 -1.49 10.51 -22.18
C GLN A 328 -2.63 10.99 -21.28
N SER A 329 -2.27 11.58 -20.14
CA SER A 329 -3.22 12.20 -19.22
C SER A 329 -2.66 13.50 -18.66
N GLN A 330 -3.51 14.51 -18.53
CA GLN A 330 -3.15 15.73 -17.82
C GLN A 330 -3.45 15.56 -16.34
N LYS A 331 -2.47 15.83 -15.48
CA LYS A 331 -2.63 15.78 -14.03
C LYS A 331 -2.18 17.08 -13.39
N GLN A 332 -2.88 17.42 -12.31
CA GLN A 332 -2.57 18.54 -11.46
C GLN A 332 -2.17 18.02 -10.08
N TYR A 333 -1.04 18.50 -9.58
CA TYR A 333 -0.57 18.23 -8.22
C TYR A 333 -0.54 19.55 -7.46
N VAL A 334 -1.23 19.59 -6.32
CA VAL A 334 -1.28 20.77 -5.46
C VAL A 334 -0.66 20.37 -4.13
N THR A 335 0.36 21.11 -3.71
CA THR A 335 1.02 20.94 -2.43
C THR A 335 1.23 22.30 -1.79
N LYS A 336 1.27 22.34 -0.47
CA LYS A 336 1.51 23.57 0.28
C LYS A 336 2.90 23.53 0.90
N SER A 337 3.57 24.67 1.01
CA SER A 337 4.92 24.77 1.58
C SER A 337 5.09 26.03 2.40
N ASN A 338 6.03 26.04 3.33
CA ASN A 338 6.39 27.26 4.07
C ASN A 338 7.60 27.93 3.41
N LEU A 339 7.68 29.25 3.55
CA LEU A 339 8.84 30.00 3.12
C LEU A 339 9.99 29.76 4.09
N ILE A 340 11.10 29.27 3.54
CA ILE A 340 12.34 29.10 4.27
C ILE A 340 13.38 30.10 3.76
N ILE A 341 14.28 30.52 4.65
CA ILE A 341 15.40 31.39 4.32
C ILE A 341 16.71 30.71 4.74
N ASP A 342 17.65 30.63 3.79
CA ASP A 342 18.99 30.09 4.04
C ASP A 342 19.90 31.14 4.72
N SER A 343 21.13 30.73 5.06
CA SER A 343 22.13 31.61 5.66
C SER A 343 22.63 32.72 4.72
N SER A 344 22.43 32.58 3.40
CA SER A 344 22.75 33.59 2.39
C SER A 344 21.66 34.67 2.25
N GLY A 345 20.49 34.45 2.84
CA GLY A 345 19.32 35.31 2.73
C GLY A 345 18.46 35.03 1.49
N THR A 346 18.66 33.88 0.83
CA THR A 346 17.86 33.43 -0.30
C THR A 346 16.63 32.66 0.20
N HIS A 347 15.50 32.89 -0.47
CA HIS A 347 14.21 32.35 -0.06
C HIS A 347 13.84 31.14 -0.91
N TYR A 348 13.31 30.11 -0.26
CA TYR A 348 12.87 28.89 -0.95
C TYR A 348 11.53 28.40 -0.43
N LEU A 349 10.86 27.63 -1.27
CA LEU A 349 9.84 26.67 -0.85
C LEU A 349 10.42 25.26 -0.94
N VAL A 350 9.99 24.38 -0.05
CA VAL A 350 10.41 22.98 -0.04
C VAL A 350 9.21 22.04 -0.05
N THR A 351 9.29 20.96 -0.80
CA THR A 351 8.25 19.94 -0.86
C THR A 351 8.86 18.57 -1.15
N HIS A 352 8.14 17.51 -0.81
CA HIS A 352 8.60 16.16 -1.09
C HIS A 352 8.32 15.79 -2.55
N SER A 353 9.24 15.11 -3.23
CA SER A 353 9.13 14.78 -4.67
C SER A 353 7.91 13.91 -4.98
N SER A 354 7.47 13.07 -4.05
CA SER A 354 6.24 12.27 -4.17
C SER A 354 4.96 13.09 -4.35
N ASP A 355 4.93 14.33 -3.85
CA ASP A 355 3.81 15.27 -3.97
C ASP A 355 3.87 16.07 -5.29
N THR A 356 4.81 15.71 -6.16
CA THR A 356 5.04 16.30 -7.47
C THR A 356 4.96 15.23 -8.57
N PRO A 357 4.91 15.62 -9.85
CA PRO A 357 5.06 14.69 -10.97
C PRO A 357 6.39 13.90 -10.98
N PHE A 358 7.39 14.37 -10.23
CA PHE A 358 8.78 13.90 -10.29
C PHE A 358 9.15 12.90 -9.17
N GLY A 359 8.18 12.18 -8.64
CA GLY A 359 8.43 11.13 -7.65
C GLY A 359 9.18 9.93 -8.24
N PHE A 360 10.22 9.45 -7.56
CA PHE A 360 11.10 8.37 -8.07
C PHE A 360 10.42 7.01 -8.24
N ASN A 361 9.36 6.72 -7.50
CA ASN A 361 8.65 5.43 -7.55
C ASN A 361 7.57 5.35 -8.64
N ARG A 362 7.65 6.19 -9.67
CA ARG A 362 6.63 6.31 -10.72
C ARG A 362 7.17 5.84 -12.06
N SER A 363 6.56 4.81 -12.63
CA SER A 363 6.86 4.35 -14.00
C SER A 363 6.03 5.13 -15.03
N ILE A 364 6.19 6.45 -15.06
CA ILE A 364 5.41 7.37 -15.90
C ILE A 364 6.36 8.40 -16.52
N ASP A 365 6.19 8.64 -17.82
CA ASP A 365 6.91 9.68 -18.55
C ASP A 365 6.21 11.03 -18.38
N VAL A 366 6.89 12.01 -17.77
CA VAL A 366 6.40 13.39 -17.71
C VAL A 366 6.77 14.08 -19.03
N LEU A 367 5.82 14.26 -19.94
CA LEU A 367 6.07 14.84 -21.26
C LEU A 367 6.23 16.36 -21.22
N SER A 368 5.52 17.01 -20.30
CA SER A 368 5.68 18.43 -20.00
C SER A 368 5.32 18.69 -18.55
N ALA A 369 5.92 19.72 -17.97
CA ALA A 369 5.61 20.17 -16.63
C ALA A 369 5.71 21.69 -16.53
N SER A 370 4.73 22.31 -15.88
CA SER A 370 4.74 23.73 -15.52
C SER A 370 4.38 23.90 -14.06
N VAL A 371 4.97 24.90 -13.41
CA VAL A 371 4.78 25.15 -11.98
C VAL A 371 4.35 26.59 -11.79
N SER A 372 3.28 26.77 -11.02
CA SER A 372 2.85 28.07 -10.52
C SER A 372 2.85 28.05 -9.00
N VAL A 373 3.40 29.11 -8.41
CA VAL A 373 3.49 29.30 -6.97
C VAL A 373 2.63 30.50 -6.59
N GLU A 374 1.81 30.34 -5.57
CA GLU A 374 0.99 31.40 -4.97
C GLU A 374 1.49 31.68 -3.55
N VAL A 375 1.96 32.90 -3.33
CA VAL A 375 2.58 33.37 -2.09
C VAL A 375 1.84 34.65 -1.68
N GLY A 376 0.94 34.54 -0.71
CA GLY A 376 0.00 35.61 -0.38
C GLY A 376 -0.91 35.92 -1.57
N SER A 377 -0.96 37.19 -1.99
CA SER A 377 -1.71 37.62 -3.18
C SER A 377 -0.92 37.52 -4.50
N GLN A 378 0.36 37.12 -4.43
CA GLN A 378 1.24 37.08 -5.60
C GLN A 378 1.24 35.69 -6.22
N LYS A 379 1.12 35.63 -7.55
CA LYS A 379 1.24 34.39 -8.33
C LYS A 379 2.45 34.48 -9.26
N LEU A 380 3.35 33.51 -9.14
CA LEU A 380 4.60 33.41 -9.90
C LEU A 380 4.60 32.13 -10.74
N THR A 381 5.05 32.22 -11.99
CA THR A 381 5.41 31.04 -12.78
C THR A 381 6.89 30.72 -12.55
N VAL A 382 7.16 29.46 -12.23
CA VAL A 382 8.51 28.97 -11.92
C VAL A 382 9.08 28.26 -13.15
N SER A 383 10.23 28.72 -13.62
CA SER A 383 10.93 28.15 -14.78
C SER A 383 11.90 27.03 -14.41
N GLN A 384 12.32 26.92 -13.15
CA GLN A 384 13.28 25.93 -12.69
C GLN A 384 12.99 25.46 -11.26
N ILE A 385 13.22 24.17 -11.00
CA ILE A 385 13.20 23.59 -9.66
C ILE A 385 14.50 22.85 -9.39
N GLY A 386 14.90 22.80 -8.12
CA GLY A 386 16.08 22.06 -7.66
C GLY A 386 15.70 20.83 -6.85
N PHE A 387 16.58 19.83 -6.87
CA PHE A 387 16.52 18.69 -5.95
C PHE A 387 17.65 18.82 -4.94
N LEU A 388 17.35 18.66 -3.65
CA LEU A 388 18.30 18.90 -2.57
C LEU A 388 19.50 17.93 -2.64
N ALA A 389 20.70 18.44 -2.41
CA ALA A 389 21.92 17.65 -2.38
C ALA A 389 21.92 16.64 -1.23
N THR A 390 21.50 17.05 -0.05
CA THR A 390 21.46 16.19 1.14
C THR A 390 20.55 14.97 0.93
N ASP A 391 19.35 15.18 0.38
CA ASP A 391 18.44 14.12 -0.02
C ASP A 391 17.67 14.54 -1.29
N PRO A 392 17.89 13.87 -2.44
CA PRO A 392 17.21 14.17 -3.70
C PRO A 392 15.68 14.06 -3.65
N ARG A 393 15.09 13.45 -2.63
CA ARG A 393 13.63 13.38 -2.46
C ARG A 393 13.02 14.72 -2.08
N ILE A 394 13.81 15.69 -1.64
CA ILE A 394 13.31 17.03 -1.35
C ILE A 394 13.52 17.92 -2.57
N VAL A 395 12.42 18.47 -3.07
CA VAL A 395 12.39 19.48 -4.13
C VAL A 395 12.35 20.85 -3.48
N PHE A 396 13.16 21.77 -3.99
CA PHE A 396 13.14 23.16 -3.57
C PHE A 396 12.91 24.10 -4.76
N ILE A 397 12.25 25.22 -4.48
CA ILE A 397 11.88 26.23 -5.45
C ILE A 397 12.45 27.57 -4.98
N PRO A 398 13.43 28.17 -5.69
CA PRO A 398 13.94 29.48 -5.34
C PRO A 398 12.90 30.57 -5.62
N LEU A 399 12.72 31.49 -4.69
CA LEU A 399 11.82 32.63 -4.81
C LEU A 399 12.59 33.96 -4.87
N PRO A 400 12.22 34.88 -5.78
CA PRO A 400 12.78 36.23 -5.78
C PRO A 400 12.43 36.97 -4.48
N LYS A 401 13.41 37.67 -3.90
CA LYS A 401 13.23 38.45 -2.67
C LYS A 401 12.07 39.44 -2.74
N SER A 402 11.85 40.07 -3.90
CA SER A 402 10.74 41.01 -4.13
C SER A 402 9.36 40.38 -3.94
N VAL A 403 9.17 39.14 -4.38
CA VAL A 403 7.89 38.42 -4.24
C VAL A 403 7.60 38.15 -2.76
N VAL A 404 8.62 37.76 -2.00
CA VAL A 404 8.47 37.46 -0.58
C VAL A 404 8.24 38.72 0.25
N THR A 405 8.98 39.80 0.01
CA THR A 405 8.78 41.06 0.74
C THR A 405 7.38 41.64 0.50
N ASN A 406 6.84 41.49 -0.72
CA ASN A 406 5.51 42.01 -1.06
C ASN A 406 4.35 41.13 -0.58
N SER A 407 4.61 39.87 -0.19
CA SER A 407 3.54 38.97 0.26
C SER A 407 3.13 39.19 1.71
N GLY A 408 3.99 39.83 2.52
CA GLY A 408 3.79 40.00 3.96
C GLY A 408 3.86 38.70 4.76
N MET A 409 4.31 37.60 4.14
CA MET A 409 4.47 36.31 4.81
C MET A 409 5.75 36.28 5.64
N GLU A 410 5.67 35.65 6.79
CA GLU A 410 6.82 35.36 7.64
C GLU A 410 7.64 34.20 7.09
N VAL A 411 8.94 34.22 7.38
CA VAL A 411 9.91 33.22 6.94
C VAL A 411 10.40 32.37 8.11
N PHE A 412 10.67 31.10 7.84
CA PHE A 412 11.31 30.20 8.78
C PHE A 412 12.81 30.09 8.47
N GLU A 413 13.65 30.45 9.44
CA GLU A 413 15.10 30.30 9.30
C GLU A 413 15.52 28.85 9.45
N LEU A 414 16.54 28.42 8.71
CA LEU A 414 17.13 27.09 8.87
C LEU A 414 17.74 26.91 10.27
N ALA A 415 17.55 25.72 10.84
CA ALA A 415 18.16 25.31 12.10
C ALA A 415 19.57 24.76 11.85
N GLN A 416 20.60 25.57 12.12
CA GLN A 416 22.01 25.17 11.92
C GLN A 416 22.47 24.05 12.87
N GLN A 417 21.92 24.00 14.08
CA GLN A 417 22.25 23.00 15.10
C GLN A 417 20.97 22.53 15.81
N PRO A 418 20.15 21.68 15.17
CA PRO A 418 18.89 21.22 15.75
C PRO A 418 19.13 20.44 17.06
N GLU A 419 20.26 19.74 17.19
CA GLU A 419 20.69 18.96 18.38
C GLU A 419 20.74 19.77 19.69
N ARG A 420 20.76 21.11 19.62
CA ARG A 420 20.67 21.95 20.83
C ARG A 420 19.35 21.73 21.58
N TRP A 421 18.35 21.18 20.90
CA TRP A 421 17.06 20.83 21.45
C TRP A 421 16.93 19.31 21.57
N GLU A 422 16.36 18.85 22.68
CA GLU A 422 16.08 17.42 22.92
C GLU A 422 14.84 16.92 22.15
N GLU A 423 13.98 17.85 21.74
CA GLU A 423 12.71 17.56 21.07
C GLU A 423 12.48 18.52 19.89
N ALA A 424 11.85 18.00 18.84
CA ALA A 424 11.36 18.76 17.69
C ALA A 424 9.84 18.88 17.76
N VAL A 425 9.32 19.96 17.18
CA VAL A 425 7.91 20.11 16.86
C VAL A 425 7.71 19.60 15.44
N LEU A 426 6.92 18.54 15.29
CA LEU A 426 6.57 18.01 13.99
C LEU A 426 5.15 18.43 13.62
N ILE A 427 5.00 18.91 12.38
CA ILE A 427 3.75 19.42 11.85
C ILE A 427 3.43 18.65 10.58
N LYS A 428 2.20 18.13 10.48
CA LYS A 428 1.77 17.43 9.28
C LYS A 428 1.64 18.38 8.09
N ASN A 429 2.06 17.92 6.92
CA ASN A 429 2.03 18.74 5.71
C ASN A 429 0.60 19.21 5.36
N ASP A 430 -0.41 18.38 5.67
CA ASP A 430 -1.83 18.62 5.44
C ASP A 430 -2.52 19.49 6.50
N GLU A 431 -1.77 20.02 7.48
CA GLU A 431 -2.28 20.87 8.58
C GLU A 431 -3.23 20.14 9.55
N SER A 432 -3.36 18.82 9.46
CA SER A 432 -4.32 18.06 10.29
C SER A 432 -3.91 17.96 11.75
N ASN A 433 -2.60 17.91 12.02
CA ASN A 433 -2.08 17.71 13.37
C ASN A 433 -0.65 18.24 13.55
N PHE A 434 -0.25 18.47 14.79
CA PHE A 434 1.12 18.79 15.20
C PHE A 434 1.44 18.11 16.54
N GLY A 435 2.72 17.84 16.80
CA GLY A 435 3.14 17.17 18.02
C GLY A 435 4.61 17.38 18.35
N ARG A 436 5.01 16.95 19.55
CA ARG A 436 6.43 16.87 19.94
C ARG A 436 6.95 15.46 19.72
N THR A 437 8.20 15.39 19.28
CA THR A 437 8.92 14.13 19.14
C THR A 437 10.36 14.35 19.58
N GLU A 438 10.86 13.47 20.44
CA GLU A 438 12.30 13.37 20.67
C GLU A 438 12.97 12.91 19.38
N PHE A 439 14.22 13.34 19.17
CA PHE A 439 14.97 12.89 18.01
C PHE A 439 16.42 12.64 18.36
N ARG A 440 17.07 11.81 17.54
CA ARG A 440 18.50 11.53 17.64
C ARG A 440 19.13 11.59 16.27
N ARG A 441 20.34 12.12 16.18
CA ARG A 441 21.12 12.06 14.93
C ARG A 441 21.41 10.63 14.56
N LEU A 442 21.22 10.30 13.29
CA LEU A 442 21.53 8.98 12.78
C LEU A 442 23.04 8.75 12.82
N THR A 443 23.48 7.63 13.39
CA THR A 443 24.92 7.30 13.49
C THR A 443 25.54 7.03 12.13
N SER A 444 24.75 6.51 11.17
CA SER A 444 25.20 6.25 9.80
C SER A 444 25.25 7.49 8.92
N SER A 445 24.63 8.62 9.32
CA SER A 445 24.72 9.88 8.59
C SER A 445 24.34 11.09 9.43
N ALA A 446 25.22 12.10 9.44
CA ALA A 446 24.92 13.39 10.04
C ALA A 446 23.83 14.18 9.29
N SER A 447 23.37 13.73 8.13
CA SER A 447 22.34 14.45 7.36
C SER A 447 20.91 14.13 7.79
N PHE A 448 20.71 13.17 8.69
CA PHE A 448 19.39 12.68 9.06
C PHE A 448 19.20 12.66 10.57
N LEU A 449 18.00 13.01 11.00
CA LEU A 449 17.51 12.83 12.36
C LEU A 449 16.48 11.70 12.35
N ARG A 450 16.63 10.77 13.28
CA ARG A 450 15.63 9.76 13.58
C ARG A 450 14.68 10.32 14.64
N MET A 451 13.42 10.48 14.27
CA MET A 451 12.33 10.82 15.15
C MET A 451 11.97 9.57 15.98
N GLU A 452 12.10 9.68 17.29
CA GLU A 452 11.72 8.62 18.20
C GLU A 452 10.19 8.61 18.32
N ARG A 453 9.60 7.43 18.09
CA ARG A 453 8.17 7.26 18.34
C ARG A 453 7.97 7.23 19.85
N PRO A 454 7.04 8.04 20.40
CA PRO A 454 6.71 7.91 21.81
C PRO A 454 6.28 6.47 22.09
N VAL A 455 6.94 5.83 23.04
CA VAL A 455 6.60 4.48 23.49
C VAL A 455 5.17 4.54 24.04
N LEU A 456 4.30 3.66 23.55
CA LEU A 456 2.91 3.46 23.97
C LEU A 456 2.76 3.70 25.49
N GLY A 457 2.28 4.88 25.88
CA GLY A 457 2.18 5.25 27.30
C GLY A 457 2.05 6.74 27.59
N GLN A 458 2.40 7.63 26.66
CA GLN A 458 2.11 9.07 26.76
C GLN A 458 0.95 9.42 25.82
N LEU A 459 0.02 10.22 26.32
CA LEU A 459 -1.27 10.63 25.74
C LEU A 459 -1.16 11.48 24.45
N LEU A 460 -0.38 11.02 23.47
CA LEU A 460 -0.17 11.65 22.16
C LEU A 460 -0.22 10.58 21.04
N ALA A 461 -1.12 9.60 21.16
CA ALA A 461 -1.23 8.46 20.25
C ALA A 461 -1.70 8.81 18.81
N ASP A 462 -2.04 10.08 18.52
CA ASP A 462 -2.56 10.51 17.22
C ASP A 462 -1.51 11.13 16.27
N PHE A 463 -0.24 11.19 16.69
CA PHE A 463 0.82 11.74 15.85
C PHE A 463 1.60 10.64 15.11
N ALA A 464 0.92 9.96 14.19
CA ALA A 464 1.59 9.11 13.21
C ALA A 464 2.27 10.00 12.17
N SER A 465 3.59 10.19 12.35
CA SER A 465 4.45 10.91 11.41
C SER A 465 4.38 10.29 10.02
N THR A 466 4.20 11.14 9.02
CA THR A 466 4.08 10.78 7.61
C THR A 466 5.18 11.42 6.78
N ARG A 467 5.47 10.80 5.64
CA ARG A 467 6.40 11.36 4.66
C ARG A 467 5.90 12.71 4.19
N GLY A 468 6.78 13.69 4.12
CA GLY A 468 6.46 15.07 3.75
C GLY A 468 6.13 15.97 4.93
N ASP A 469 5.98 15.44 6.15
CA ASP A 469 5.80 16.24 7.36
C ASP A 469 7.02 17.14 7.62
N LEU A 470 6.81 18.27 8.29
CA LEU A 470 7.82 19.31 8.48
C LEU A 470 8.25 19.35 9.94
N ALA A 471 9.56 19.41 10.17
CA ALA A 471 10.16 19.45 11.50
C ALA A 471 10.72 20.83 11.82
N PHE A 472 10.44 21.28 13.05
CA PHE A 472 10.86 22.56 13.59
C PHE A 472 11.49 22.40 14.97
N THR A 473 12.42 23.30 15.32
CA THR A 473 12.91 23.44 16.68
C THR A 473 11.88 24.16 17.57
N LYS A 474 12.07 24.13 18.90
CA LYS A 474 11.19 24.84 19.84
C LYS A 474 11.18 26.36 19.67
N ASN A 475 12.17 26.95 19.01
CA ASN A 475 12.21 28.37 18.67
C ASN A 475 11.79 28.65 17.21
N ALA A 476 10.95 27.78 16.62
CA ALA A 476 10.41 27.92 15.27
C ALA A 476 11.45 28.05 14.14
N ARG A 477 12.60 27.38 14.26
CA ARG A 477 13.54 27.25 13.14
C ARG A 477 13.25 25.96 12.39
N PHE A 478 13.31 26.02 11.07
CA PHE A 478 13.04 24.89 10.21
C PHE A 478 14.22 23.92 10.20
N ILE A 479 13.96 22.66 10.58
CA ILE A 479 14.95 21.59 10.59
C ILE A 479 15.00 20.92 9.22
N GLY A 480 13.82 20.58 8.67
CA GLY A 480 13.71 19.91 7.39
C GLY A 480 12.41 19.14 7.22
N VAL A 481 12.42 18.21 6.26
CA VAL A 481 11.23 17.45 5.83
C VAL A 481 11.43 15.96 6.10
N LEU A 482 10.36 15.27 6.47
CA LEU A 482 10.37 13.82 6.62
C LEU A 482 10.45 13.14 5.26
N THR A 483 11.46 12.29 5.10
CA THR A 483 11.67 11.48 3.89
C THR A 483 10.90 10.17 3.94
N ASP A 484 10.58 9.71 5.15
CA ASP A 484 9.71 8.57 5.44
C ASP A 484 8.86 8.84 6.69
N ASN A 485 8.48 7.84 7.47
CA ASN A 485 7.69 8.01 8.70
C ASN A 485 8.51 8.12 10.00
N LYS A 486 9.84 8.17 9.93
CA LYS A 486 10.78 8.14 11.06
C LYS A 486 11.98 9.05 10.87
N HIS A 487 12.38 9.36 9.64
CA HIS A 487 13.60 10.08 9.35
C HIS A 487 13.30 11.43 8.72
N THR A 488 13.96 12.45 9.26
CA THR A 488 13.93 13.82 8.76
C THR A 488 15.29 14.16 8.19
N VAL A 489 15.32 14.66 6.96
CA VAL A 489 16.55 15.22 6.41
C VAL A 489 16.81 16.59 7.04
N VAL A 490 18.03 16.81 7.53
CA VAL A 490 18.44 18.10 8.09
C VAL A 490 18.90 19.01 6.97
N ILE A 491 18.22 20.15 6.82
CA ILE A 491 18.52 21.15 5.79
C ILE A 491 19.31 22.29 6.45
N ASN A 492 20.63 22.20 6.40
CA ASN A 492 21.52 23.27 6.87
C ASN A 492 21.73 24.35 5.81
N ASP A 493 21.66 23.94 4.54
CA ASP A 493 21.85 24.79 3.36
C ASP A 493 21.09 24.18 2.16
N VAL A 494 20.69 25.02 1.20
CA VAL A 494 19.87 24.63 0.05
C VAL A 494 20.74 24.50 -1.20
N LEU A 495 21.43 23.37 -1.30
CA LEU A 495 22.30 23.05 -2.42
C LEU A 495 21.62 22.09 -3.41
N ALA A 496 21.77 22.33 -4.72
CA ALA A 496 21.19 21.47 -5.75
C ALA A 496 22.06 20.23 -6.02
N SER A 497 21.47 19.02 -5.94
CA SER A 497 22.00 17.82 -6.60
C SER A 497 21.75 17.82 -8.11
N GLY A 498 20.77 18.60 -8.55
CA GLY A 498 20.33 18.69 -9.92
C GLY A 498 19.21 19.72 -10.04
N VAL A 499 19.10 20.30 -11.23
CA VAL A 499 18.12 21.33 -11.55
C VAL A 499 17.33 20.87 -12.76
N LEU A 500 16.03 21.08 -12.73
CA LEU A 500 15.11 20.75 -13.82
C LEU A 500 14.49 22.03 -14.37
N ASN A 501 14.63 22.23 -15.68
CA ASN A 501 13.93 23.27 -16.41
C ASN A 501 12.47 22.90 -16.63
N LEU A 502 11.57 23.88 -16.55
CA LEU A 502 10.13 23.73 -16.65
C LEU A 502 9.55 24.60 -17.78
N GLY A 503 8.27 24.37 -18.10
CA GLY A 503 7.56 25.12 -19.12
C GLY A 503 8.19 24.94 -20.50
N ASN A 504 8.45 26.05 -21.19
CA ASN A 504 8.97 26.04 -22.56
C ASN A 504 10.38 25.45 -22.69
N GLN A 505 11.15 25.40 -21.59
CA GLN A 505 12.50 24.85 -21.57
C GLN A 505 12.54 23.39 -21.07
N TYR A 506 11.37 22.79 -20.80
CA TYR A 506 11.28 21.41 -20.33
C TYR A 506 11.68 20.42 -21.44
N GLN A 507 12.54 19.46 -21.10
CA GLN A 507 12.94 18.37 -22.00
C GLN A 507 12.77 17.01 -21.33
N LEU A 508 12.03 16.11 -21.98
CA LEU A 508 11.75 14.76 -21.47
C LEU A 508 13.05 13.96 -21.22
N ASN A 509 13.99 13.99 -22.16
CA ASN A 509 15.23 13.21 -22.07
C ASN A 509 16.13 13.69 -20.93
N GLU A 510 16.25 15.02 -20.75
CA GLU A 510 16.99 15.60 -19.63
C GLU A 510 16.33 15.27 -18.29
N CYS A 511 14.99 15.33 -18.22
CA CYS A 511 14.25 14.95 -17.03
C CYS A 511 14.47 13.48 -16.65
N LYS A 512 14.39 12.55 -17.61
CA LYS A 512 14.66 11.13 -17.37
C LYS A 512 16.07 10.89 -16.86
N ALA A 513 17.07 11.40 -17.58
CA ALA A 513 18.47 11.25 -17.19
C ALA A 513 18.76 11.86 -15.81
N LEU A 514 18.12 12.99 -15.48
CA LEU A 514 18.19 13.59 -14.16
C LEU A 514 17.58 12.68 -13.10
N LEU A 515 16.34 12.21 -13.28
CA LEU A 515 15.64 11.38 -12.30
C LEU A 515 16.35 10.04 -12.06
N ASP A 516 16.82 9.36 -13.11
CA ASP A 516 17.58 8.11 -13.00
C ASP A 516 18.85 8.31 -12.14
N ARG A 517 19.57 9.41 -12.37
CA ARG A 517 20.77 9.76 -11.59
C ARG A 517 20.43 10.07 -10.13
N LEU A 518 19.33 10.77 -9.88
CA LEU A 518 18.89 11.11 -8.52
C LEU A 518 18.39 9.87 -7.77
N GLU A 519 17.67 8.98 -8.43
CA GLU A 519 17.25 7.68 -7.88
C GLU A 519 18.47 6.83 -7.50
N ALA A 520 19.47 6.74 -8.38
CA ALA A 520 20.73 6.08 -8.07
C ALA A 520 21.47 6.70 -6.87
N ARG A 521 21.26 7.99 -6.58
CA ARG A 521 21.79 8.66 -5.38
C ARG A 521 20.97 8.32 -4.14
N VAL A 522 19.65 8.23 -4.24
CA VAL A 522 18.78 7.77 -3.14
C VAL A 522 19.18 6.35 -2.70
N LEU A 523 19.44 5.45 -3.65
CA LEU A 523 19.93 4.08 -3.37
C LEU A 523 21.32 4.02 -2.72
N LYS A 524 22.08 5.12 -2.72
CA LYS A 524 23.39 5.24 -2.05
C LYS A 524 23.30 5.85 -0.65
N LEU A 525 22.12 6.32 -0.22
CA LEU A 525 21.91 6.77 1.15
C LEU A 525 22.05 5.60 2.14
N PRO A 526 22.24 5.85 3.45
CA PRO A 526 22.25 4.78 4.44
C PRO A 526 21.01 3.90 4.35
N LYS A 527 21.17 2.58 4.55
CA LYS A 527 20.07 1.61 4.39
C LYS A 527 18.87 1.90 5.28
N GLU A 528 19.07 2.58 6.40
CA GLU A 528 17.99 2.95 7.32
C GLU A 528 17.02 3.98 6.75
N VAL A 529 17.45 4.79 5.77
CA VAL A 529 16.70 5.92 5.21
C VAL A 529 16.36 5.75 3.72
N GLN A 530 16.77 4.63 3.10
CA GLN A 530 16.36 4.25 1.74
C GLN A 530 14.87 3.90 1.74
#